data_AF-A0A7S0R1R5-F1
#
_entry.id   AF-A0A7S0R1R5-F1
#
_cell.length_a   1.000
_cell.length_b   1.000
_cell.length_c   1.000
_cell.angle_alpha   90.00
_cell.angle_beta   90.00
_cell.angle_gamma   90.00
#
_symmetry.space_group_name_H-M   'P 1'
#
loop_
_entity.id
_entity.type
_entity.pdbx_description
1 polymer ?
#
loop_
_entity_poly.entity_id
_entity_poly.type
_entity_poly.pdbx_seq_one_letter_code
_entity_poly.pdbx_strand_id
1 'polypeptide(L)'
;MDARNVGVGIAIEQAAGRGTPCHVAKIMPDSSAYKHGNIFIGDVISTIDGQSVTALTLSEVRERIAGVEGSLVILGVVRTRRDIFGPAGPQFIDIQLRRQALP
;
A
#
# COMPACT_ATOMS: atom_id res chain seq x y z
N MET A 1 14.61 23.32 -6.96
CA MET A 1 14.71 21.91 -7.39
C MET A 1 13.35 21.30 -7.12
N ASP A 2 12.55 21.10 -8.16
CA ASP A 2 11.21 20.55 -8.00
C ASP A 2 11.32 19.07 -7.66
N ALA A 3 11.04 18.73 -6.40
CA ALA A 3 11.00 17.34 -5.97
C ALA A 3 9.88 16.62 -6.74
N ARG A 4 10.24 15.65 -7.57
CA ARG A 4 9.26 14.82 -8.28
C ARG A 4 8.55 13.94 -7.26
N ASN A 5 7.22 14.01 -7.22
CA ASN A 5 6.43 13.04 -6.47
C ASN A 5 6.43 11.70 -7.21
N VAL A 6 6.84 10.65 -6.51
CA VAL A 6 6.91 9.28 -7.01
C VAL A 6 6.25 8.33 -6.01
N GLY A 7 5.89 7.13 -6.48
CA GLY A 7 5.25 6.10 -5.66
C GLY A 7 6.24 5.05 -5.14
N VAL A 8 5.69 3.91 -4.73
CA VAL A 8 6.47 2.75 -4.24
C VAL A 8 6.40 1.53 -5.16
N GLY A 9 5.64 1.65 -6.25
CA GLY A 9 5.46 0.64 -7.28
C GLY A 9 4.42 -0.43 -7.00
N ILE A 10 3.28 -0.01 -6.46
CA ILE A 10 2.04 -0.80 -6.42
C ILE A 10 0.96 -0.10 -7.25
N ALA A 11 0.10 -0.90 -7.88
CA ALA A 11 -1.21 -0.43 -8.31
C ALA A 11 -2.22 -0.82 -7.22
N ILE A 12 -3.11 0.13 -6.92
CA ILE A 12 -4.17 -0.05 -5.94
C ILE A 12 -5.53 0.14 -6.61
N GLU A 13 -6.50 -0.60 -6.11
CA GLU A 13 -7.89 -0.57 -6.53
C GLU A 13 -8.78 -0.36 -5.32
N GLN A 14 -9.94 0.23 -5.57
CA GLN A 14 -10.98 0.44 -4.56
C GLN A 14 -12.32 0.31 -5.28
N ALA A 15 -13.28 -0.35 -4.67
CA ALA A 15 -14.65 -0.40 -5.20
C ALA A 15 -15.27 1.00 -5.26
N ALA A 16 -16.32 1.17 -6.07
CA ALA A 16 -17.00 2.46 -6.14
C ALA A 16 -17.59 2.84 -4.77
N GLY A 17 -17.29 4.06 -4.31
CA GLY A 17 -17.80 4.61 -3.05
C GLY A 17 -16.70 4.90 -2.04
N ARG A 18 -16.79 6.07 -1.39
CA ARG A 18 -15.90 6.46 -0.30
C ARG A 18 -16.08 5.52 0.88
N GLY A 19 -14.98 5.15 1.55
CA GLY A 19 -15.05 4.25 2.70
C GLY A 19 -14.95 2.76 2.35
N THR A 20 -14.85 2.40 1.07
CA THR A 20 -14.65 1.00 0.66
C THR A 20 -13.17 0.60 0.82
N PRO A 21 -12.86 -0.67 1.09
CA PRO A 21 -11.47 -1.12 1.23
C PRO A 21 -10.66 -0.86 -0.04
N CYS A 22 -9.44 -0.35 0.13
CA CYS A 22 -8.49 -0.22 -0.95
C CYS A 22 -7.47 -1.37 -0.87
N HIS A 23 -7.29 -2.12 -1.95
CA HIS A 23 -6.40 -3.28 -1.99
C HIS A 23 -5.30 -3.13 -3.03
N VAL A 24 -4.19 -3.84 -2.80
CA VAL A 24 -3.09 -3.97 -3.75
C VAL A 24 -3.54 -4.87 -4.91
N ALA A 25 -3.60 -4.31 -6.11
CA ALA A 25 -4.02 -5.04 -7.32
C ALA A 25 -2.82 -5.56 -8.12
N LYS A 26 -1.69 -4.84 -8.09
CA LYS A 26 -0.47 -5.22 -8.80
C LYS A 26 0.77 -4.71 -8.08
N ILE A 27 1.87 -5.45 -8.20
CA ILE A 27 3.20 -5.04 -7.77
C ILE A 27 4.06 -4.91 -9.02
N MET A 28 4.72 -3.76 -9.21
CA MET A 28 5.54 -3.51 -10.38
C MET A 28 6.92 -4.15 -10.19
N PRO A 29 7.44 -4.92 -11.17
CA PRO A 29 8.79 -5.48 -11.11
C PRO A 29 9.86 -4.42 -10.80
N ASP A 30 10.92 -4.82 -10.10
CA ASP A 30 12.07 -3.97 -9.71
C ASP A 30 11.76 -2.71 -8.88
N SER A 31 10.50 -2.50 -8.51
CA SER A 31 10.07 -1.42 -7.63
C SER A 31 10.43 -1.64 -6.16
N SER A 32 10.09 -0.68 -5.29
CA SER A 32 10.42 -0.77 -3.86
C SER A 32 9.55 -1.83 -3.21
N ALA A 33 8.27 -1.88 -3.58
CA ALA A 33 7.34 -2.89 -3.15
C ALA A 33 7.81 -4.30 -3.55
N TYR A 34 8.26 -4.46 -4.81
CA TYR A 34 8.75 -5.74 -5.31
C TYR A 34 10.01 -6.22 -4.57
N LYS A 35 11.01 -5.35 -4.45
CA LYS A 35 12.28 -5.66 -3.78
C LYS A 35 12.13 -5.93 -2.29
N HIS A 36 11.16 -5.30 -1.63
CA HIS A 36 10.89 -5.57 -0.21
C HIS A 36 10.29 -6.97 0.01
N GLY A 37 9.44 -7.45 -0.91
CA GLY A 37 8.94 -8.83 -0.90
C GLY A 37 7.95 -9.21 0.21
N ASN A 38 7.47 -8.25 1.02
CA ASN A 38 6.50 -8.50 2.10
C ASN A 38 5.13 -7.85 1.88
N ILE A 39 4.90 -7.28 0.70
CA ILE A 39 3.60 -6.78 0.24
C ILE A 39 3.09 -7.74 -0.84
N PHE A 40 1.81 -8.10 -0.79
CA PHE A 40 1.22 -9.04 -1.73
C PHE A 40 -0.05 -8.48 -2.36
N ILE A 41 -0.37 -8.98 -3.55
CA ILE A 41 -1.64 -8.72 -4.21
C ILE A 41 -2.77 -9.21 -3.30
N GLY A 42 -3.79 -8.38 -3.11
CA GLY A 42 -4.92 -8.63 -2.20
C GLY A 42 -4.74 -8.07 -0.79
N ASP A 43 -3.55 -7.59 -0.41
CA ASP A 43 -3.38 -6.86 0.85
C ASP A 43 -4.28 -5.60 0.86
N VAL A 44 -4.99 -5.38 1.97
CA VAL A 44 -5.84 -4.20 2.14
C VAL A 44 -5.06 -3.10 2.84
N ILE A 45 -4.98 -1.91 2.25
CA ILE A 45 -4.29 -0.76 2.86
C ILE A 45 -5.19 -0.15 3.94
N SER A 46 -4.73 -0.18 5.19
CA SER A 46 -5.44 0.39 6.34
C SER A 46 -4.87 1.72 6.79
N THR A 47 -3.54 1.89 6.75
CA THR A 47 -2.87 3.10 7.21
C THR A 47 -1.73 3.50 6.26
N ILE A 48 -1.43 4.80 6.22
CA ILE A 48 -0.25 5.37 5.58
C ILE A 48 0.40 6.31 6.59
N ASP A 49 1.67 6.08 6.91
CA ASP A 49 2.42 6.83 7.91
C ASP A 49 1.67 6.91 9.26
N GLY A 50 1.06 5.78 9.66
CA GLY A 50 0.25 5.64 10.88
C GLY A 50 -1.15 6.26 10.83
N GLN A 51 -1.50 6.99 9.77
CA GLN A 51 -2.83 7.58 9.61
C GLN A 51 -3.78 6.65 8.88
N SER A 52 -4.97 6.45 9.44
CA SER A 52 -6.01 5.64 8.79
C SER A 52 -6.41 6.22 7.43
N VAL A 53 -6.56 5.32 6.45
CA VAL A 53 -6.99 5.67 5.10
C VAL A 53 -8.32 5.00 4.70
N THR A 54 -8.96 4.28 5.61
CA THR A 54 -10.16 3.51 5.34
C THR A 54 -11.36 4.36 4.92
N ALA A 55 -11.41 5.63 5.33
CA ALA A 55 -12.47 6.59 4.97
C ALA A 55 -12.15 7.43 3.72
N LEU A 56 -11.03 7.15 3.04
CA LEU A 56 -10.58 7.91 1.88
C LEU A 56 -11.05 7.29 0.56
N THR A 57 -11.00 8.11 -0.47
CA THR A 57 -11.12 7.72 -1.88
C THR A 57 -9.78 7.23 -2.43
N LEU A 58 -9.83 6.48 -3.54
CA LEU A 58 -8.66 5.96 -4.23
C LEU A 58 -7.63 7.05 -4.55
N SER A 59 -8.07 8.23 -4.97
CA SER A 59 -7.19 9.37 -5.27
C SER A 59 -6.50 9.90 -4.03
N GLU A 60 -7.24 10.12 -2.93
CA GLU A 60 -6.68 10.56 -1.65
C GLU A 60 -5.66 9.54 -1.10
N VAL A 61 -5.91 8.24 -1.26
CA VAL A 61 -4.95 7.19 -0.88
C VAL A 61 -3.69 7.29 -1.74
N ARG A 62 -3.82 7.42 -3.07
CA ARG A 62 -2.68 7.56 -3.99
C ARG A 62 -1.80 8.76 -3.66
N GLU A 63 -2.42 9.89 -3.32
CA GLU A 63 -1.71 11.11 -2.94
C GLU A 63 -0.87 10.92 -1.67
N ARG A 64 -1.34 10.12 -0.71
CA ARG A 64 -0.57 9.82 0.52
C ARG A 64 0.57 8.83 0.30
N ILE A 65 0.40 7.86 -0.60
CA ILE A 65 1.47 6.93 -0.97
C ILE A 65 2.56 7.68 -1.74
N ALA A 66 2.16 8.57 -2.66
CA ALA A 66 3.07 9.39 -3.42
C ALA A 66 3.78 10.42 -2.52
N GLY A 67 4.95 10.85 -2.96
CA GLY A 67 5.74 11.84 -2.22
C GLY A 67 7.14 11.97 -2.79
N VAL A 68 7.96 12.77 -2.13
CA VAL A 68 9.31 13.12 -2.60
C VAL A 68 10.14 11.87 -2.86
N GLU A 69 10.77 11.81 -4.04
CA GLU A 69 11.68 10.74 -4.40
C GLU A 69 12.79 10.53 -3.35
N GLY A 70 13.05 9.27 -3.03
CA GLY A 70 14.03 8.87 -2.02
C GLY A 70 13.51 8.86 -0.58
N SER A 71 12.36 9.49 -0.29
CA SER A 71 11.72 9.47 1.03
C SER A 71 11.12 8.10 1.38
N LEU A 72 10.74 7.92 2.64
CA LEU A 72 10.14 6.68 3.16
C LEU A 72 8.64 6.88 3.41
N VAL A 73 7.88 5.79 3.22
CA VAL A 73 6.47 5.68 3.59
C VAL A 73 6.24 4.37 4.32
N ILE A 74 5.40 4.39 5.35
CA ILE A 74 4.96 3.18 6.05
C ILE A 74 3.54 2.85 5.60
N LEU A 75 3.37 1.73 4.89
CA LEU A 75 2.05 1.20 4.56
C LEU A 75 1.65 0.17 5.61
N GLY A 76 0.60 0.45 6.37
CA GLY A 76 -0.04 -0.56 7.18
C GLY A 76 -1.07 -1.30 6.34
N VAL A 77 -0.90 -2.62 6.25
CA VAL A 77 -1.79 -3.50 5.49
C VAL A 77 -2.47 -4.52 6.38
N VAL A 78 -3.69 -4.91 6.00
CA VAL A 78 -4.43 -6.01 6.60
C VAL A 78 -4.39 -7.19 5.65
N ARG A 79 -3.92 -8.33 6.17
CA ARG A 79 -3.83 -9.60 5.45
C ARG A 79 -4.62 -10.67 6.18
N THR A 80 -5.57 -11.28 5.49
CA THR A 80 -6.29 -12.45 6.02
C THR A 80 -5.50 -13.70 5.68
N ARG A 81 -4.87 -14.33 6.68
CA ARG A 81 -4.33 -15.68 6.51
C ARG A 81 -5.47 -16.68 6.59
N ARG A 82 -5.48 -17.67 5.68
CA ARG A 82 -6.21 -18.91 5.92
C ARG A 82 -5.23 -19.88 6.55
N ASP A 83 -5.48 -20.26 7.79
CA ASP A 83 -4.78 -21.38 8.42
C ASP A 83 -5.51 -22.67 8.03
N ILE A 84 -4.76 -23.77 7.94
CA ILE A 84 -5.27 -25.11 7.72
C ILE A 84 -6.05 -25.59 8.97
N PHE A 85 -5.75 -25.04 10.14
CA PHE A 85 -6.37 -25.40 11.43
C PHE A 85 -7.49 -24.45 11.90
N GLY A 86 -7.94 -23.52 11.07
CA GLY A 86 -9.05 -22.61 11.37
C GLY A 86 -8.96 -21.26 10.68
N PRO A 87 -9.91 -20.34 10.90
CA PRO A 87 -9.77 -18.97 10.40
C PRO A 87 -8.65 -18.27 11.18
N ALA A 88 -7.49 -18.05 10.56
CA ALA A 88 -6.56 -17.07 11.08
C ALA A 88 -7.21 -15.68 10.92
N GLY A 89 -7.24 -14.93 12.02
CA GLY A 89 -7.78 -13.57 12.02
C GLY A 89 -6.99 -12.62 11.10
N PRO A 90 -7.51 -11.41 10.89
CA PRO A 90 -6.78 -10.38 10.16
C PRO A 90 -5.45 -10.06 10.86
N GLN A 91 -4.37 -10.05 10.08
CA GLN A 91 -3.05 -9.61 10.55
C GLN A 91 -2.79 -8.19 10.06
N PHE A 92 -2.34 -7.32 10.97
CA PHE A 92 -1.93 -5.96 10.67
C PHE A 92 -0.41 -5.94 10.53
N ILE A 93 0.09 -5.42 9.42
CA ILE A 93 1.51 -5.46 9.06
C ILE A 93 1.92 -4.08 8.56
N ASP A 94 2.90 -3.47 9.22
CA ASP A 94 3.51 -2.22 8.75
C ASP A 94 4.71 -2.54 7.84
N ILE A 95 4.72 -1.93 6.66
CA ILE A 95 5.73 -2.15 5.62
C ILE A 95 6.34 -0.79 5.25
N GLN A 96 7.61 -0.62 5.57
CA GLN A 96 8.35 0.59 5.23
C GLN A 96 8.93 0.47 3.81
N LEU A 97 8.50 1.35 2.91
CA LEU A 97 8.92 1.37 1.51
C LEU A 97 9.60 2.69 1.17
N ARG A 98 10.52 2.65 0.20
CA ARG A 98 11.17 3.84 -0.33
C ARG A 98 10.41 4.32 -1.57
N ARG A 99 10.07 5.60 -1.59
CA ARG A 99 9.48 6.25 -2.77
C ARG A 99 10.57 6.38 -3.84
N GLN A 100 10.32 5.84 -5.02
CA GLN A 100 11.23 5.92 -6.16
C GLN A 100 10.46 6.03 -7.47
N ALA A 101 11.08 6.63 -8.48
CA ALA A 101 10.54 6.55 -9.83
C ALA A 101 10.33 5.08 -10.23
N LEU A 102 9.23 4.80 -10.92
CA LEU A 102 9.05 3.50 -11.53
C LEU A 102 10.11 3.31 -12.62
N PRO A 103 10.71 2.10 -12.72
CA PRO A 103 11.58 1.76 -13.83
C PRO A 103 10.86 1.84 -15.18
#